data_AF-A0A1H4Y0X4-F1
#
_entry.id   AF-A0A1H4Y0X4-F1
#
_cell.length_a   1.000
_cell.length_b   1.000
_cell.length_c   1.000
_cell.angle_alpha   90.00
_cell.angle_beta   90.00
_cell.angle_gamma   90.00
#
_symmetry.space_group_name_H-M   'P 1'
#
loop_
_entity.id
_entity.type
_entity.pdbx_description
1 polymer ?
#
loop_
_entity_poly.entity_id
_entity_poly.type
_entity_poly.pdbx_seq_one_letter_code
_entity_poly.pdbx_strand_id
1 'polypeptide(L)' 'MADPKITLGEMREMGVRGLLVYCSDHRCSHSVELKPADVDQWPDDVRLSDLEPKFTCKACGRRGADVRLHFPQARMGAR' A
#
# COMPACT_ATOMS: atom_id res chain seq x y z
N MET A 1 16.71 7.63 -4.58
CA MET A 1 16.80 6.17 -4.44
C MET A 1 15.82 5.82 -3.34
N ALA A 2 14.67 5.24 -3.69
CA ALA A 2 13.75 4.74 -2.65
C ALA A 2 14.43 3.51 -2.04
N ASP A 3 14.51 3.47 -0.71
CA ASP A 3 14.98 2.30 0.03
C ASP A 3 14.11 1.08 -0.38
N PRO A 4 14.68 -0.11 -0.61
CA PRO A 4 13.90 -1.25 -1.08
C PRO A 4 12.92 -1.68 0.01
N LYS A 5 11.65 -1.35 -0.21
CA LYS A 5 10.54 -1.81 0.64
C LYS A 5 10.39 -3.33 0.50
N ILE A 6 9.84 -3.94 1.54
CA ILE A 6 9.56 -5.38 1.60
C ILE A 6 8.69 -5.87 0.44
N THR A 7 8.73 -7.17 0.23
CA THR A 7 7.87 -7.91 -0.70
C THR A 7 6.46 -8.12 -0.14
N LEU A 8 5.50 -8.45 -1.02
CA LEU A 8 4.17 -8.85 -0.59
C LEU A 8 4.18 -10.18 0.19
N GLY A 9 5.12 -11.07 -0.10
CA GLY A 9 5.35 -12.30 0.68
C GLY A 9 5.72 -11.99 2.13
N GLU A 10 6.76 -11.17 2.34
CA GLU A 10 7.18 -10.73 3.68
C GLU A 10 6.05 -10.00 4.42
N MET A 11 5.27 -9.17 3.72
CA MET A 11 4.08 -8.53 4.28
C MET A 11 3.05 -9.55 4.78
N ARG A 12 2.76 -10.58 3.98
CA ARG A 12 1.78 -11.64 4.31
C ARG A 12 2.27 -12.51 5.47
N GLU A 13 3.57 -12.79 5.54
CA GLU A 13 4.20 -13.48 6.68
C GLU A 13 4.05 -12.70 7.99
N MET A 14 4.04 -11.37 7.92
CA MET A 14 3.72 -10.50 9.07
C MET A 14 2.23 -10.47 9.44
N GLY A 15 1.37 -11.22 8.72
CA GLY A 15 -0.08 -11.22 8.91
C GLY A 15 -0.80 -9.99 8.35
N VAL A 16 -0.10 -9.16 7.56
CA VAL A 16 -0.66 -7.98 6.91
C VAL A 16 -1.09 -8.37 5.49
N ARG A 17 -2.28 -7.94 5.07
CA ARG A 17 -2.79 -8.24 3.72
C ARG A 17 -3.33 -7.02 2.97
N GLY A 18 -3.46 -5.88 3.65
CA GLY A 18 -3.91 -4.64 3.04
C GLY A 18 -2.76 -3.68 2.77
N LEU A 19 -2.97 -2.76 1.84
CA LEU A 19 -2.06 -1.65 1.57
C LEU A 19 -2.78 -0.32 1.67
N LEU A 20 -2.05 0.71 2.06
CA LEU A 20 -2.49 2.09 2.05
C LEU A 20 -1.60 2.86 1.07
N VAL A 21 -2.22 3.45 0.06
CA VAL A 21 -1.53 4.09 -1.07
C VAL A 21 -1.78 5.58 -1.01
N TYR A 22 -0.74 6.36 -0.78
CA TYR A 22 -0.79 7.82 -0.73
C TYR A 22 -0.33 8.43 -2.04
N CYS A 23 -0.97 9.51 -2.48
CA CYS A 23 -0.44 10.31 -3.58
C CYS A 23 0.98 10.81 -3.22
N SER A 24 1.90 10.74 -4.18
CA SER A 24 3.26 11.30 -4.03
C SER A 24 3.28 12.82 -3.85
N ASP A 25 2.20 13.52 -4.21
CA ASP A 25 2.02 14.91 -3.81
C ASP A 25 1.39 15.00 -2.42
N HIS A 26 2.19 15.30 -1.41
CA HIS A 26 1.70 15.52 -0.04
C HIS A 26 0.67 16.65 0.07
N ARG A 27 0.62 17.60 -0.88
CA ARG A 27 -0.41 18.66 -0.91
C ARG A 27 -1.76 18.14 -1.38
N CYS A 28 -1.78 17.04 -2.13
CA CYS A 28 -3.02 16.45 -2.62
C CYS A 28 -3.80 15.75 -1.51
N SER A 29 -3.13 15.27 -0.46
CA SER A 29 -3.72 14.54 0.69
C SER A 29 -4.61 13.33 0.33
N HIS A 30 -4.56 12.88 -0.93
CA HIS A 30 -5.39 11.80 -1.42
C HIS A 30 -4.72 10.46 -1.10
N SER A 31 -5.48 9.55 -0.51
CA SER A 31 -5.05 8.18 -0.26
C SER A 31 -6.16 7.20 -0.58
N VAL A 32 -5.79 5.95 -0.85
CA VAL A 32 -6.72 4.85 -1.05
C VAL A 32 -6.25 3.63 -0.28
N GLU A 33 -7.20 2.93 0.32
CA GLU A 33 -6.97 1.61 0.89
C GLU A 33 -7.18 0.55 -0.19
N LEU A 34 -6.20 -0.34 -0.34
CA LEU A 34 -6.33 -1.56 -1.12
C LEU A 34 -6.62 -2.71 -0.15
N LYS A 35 -7.77 -3.35 -0.35
CA LYS A 35 -8.22 -4.46 0.48
C LYS A 35 -7.43 -5.73 0.13
N PRO A 36 -7.41 -6.74 1.03
CA PRO A 36 -6.76 -8.02 0.74
C PRO A 36 -7.13 -8.59 -0.63
N ALA A 37 -8.42 -8.57 -1.01
CA ALA A 37 -8.87 -9.03 -2.32
C ALA A 37 -8.20 -8.33 -3.52
N ASP A 38 -7.84 -7.05 -3.38
CA ASP A 38 -7.13 -6.29 -4.42
C ASP A 38 -5.62 -6.53 -4.41
N VAL A 39 -5.05 -6.92 -3.28
CA VAL A 39 -3.60 -7.13 -3.09
C VAL A 39 -3.21 -8.59 -3.35
N ASP A 40 -4.09 -9.53 -3.02
CA ASP A 40 -3.88 -10.98 -3.12
C ASP A 40 -3.76 -11.47 -4.57
N GLN A 41 -4.15 -10.66 -5.56
CA GLN A 41 -3.93 -10.95 -6.98
C GLN A 41 -2.45 -10.82 -7.40
N TRP A 42 -1.61 -10.15 -6.60
CA TRP A 42 -0.20 -9.95 -6.90
C TRP A 42 0.67 -11.03 -6.24
N PRO A 43 1.68 -11.56 -6.97
CA PRO A 43 2.53 -12.61 -6.46
C PRO A 43 3.44 -12.11 -5.33
N ASP A 44 3.93 -13.06 -4.51
CA ASP A 44 4.69 -12.77 -3.29
C ASP A 44 6.00 -12.02 -3.56
N ASP A 45 6.61 -12.18 -4.72
CA ASP A 45 7.90 -11.57 -5.11
C ASP A 45 7.79 -10.07 -5.45
N VAL A 46 6.57 -9.55 -5.64
CA VAL A 46 6.36 -8.12 -5.90
C VAL A 46 6.78 -7.30 -4.69
N ARG A 47 7.66 -6.32 -4.90
CA ARG A 47 8.01 -5.35 -3.86
C ARG A 47 7.03 -4.18 -3.85
N LEU A 48 6.80 -3.60 -2.68
CA LEU A 48 5.97 -2.40 -2.58
C LEU A 48 6.54 -1.25 -3.42
N SER A 49 7.88 -1.12 -3.47
CA SER A 49 8.57 -0.13 -4.31
C SER A 49 8.30 -0.30 -5.81
N ASP A 50 8.00 -1.50 -6.27
CA ASP A 50 7.68 -1.77 -7.68
C ASP A 50 6.25 -1.32 -8.03
N LEU A 51 5.38 -1.17 -7.03
CA LEU A 51 4.02 -0.69 -7.17
C LEU A 51 3.95 0.85 -7.18
N GLU A 52 4.79 1.51 -6.40
CA GLU A 52 4.82 2.98 -6.25
C GLU A 52 4.76 3.76 -7.57
N PRO A 53 5.64 3.52 -8.58
CA PRO A 53 5.62 4.26 -9.84
C PRO A 53 4.47 3.86 -10.78
N LYS A 54 3.71 2.81 -10.46
CA LYS A 54 2.57 2.31 -11.26
C LYS A 54 1.26 3.01 -10.91
N PHE A 55 1.17 3.63 -9.74
CA PHE A 55 -0.02 4.39 -9.36
C PHE A 55 -0.07 5.78 -10.00
N THR A 56 -1.28 6.20 -10.37
CA THR A 56 -1.57 7.58 -10.79
C THR A 56 -2.73 8.09 -9.94
N CYS A 57 -2.54 9.25 -9.32
CA CYS A 57 -3.58 9.87 -8.51
C CYS A 57 -4.71 10.37 -9.41
N LYS A 58 -5.94 9.89 -9.19
CA LYS A 58 -7.12 10.36 -9.94
C LYS A 58 -7.52 11.80 -9.59
N ALA A 59 -7.12 12.31 -8.43
CA ALA A 59 -7.46 13.66 -7.99
C ALA A 59 -6.56 14.75 -8.62
N CYS A 60 -5.24 14.54 -8.67
CA CYS A 60 -4.29 15.54 -9.19
C CYS A 60 -3.53 15.11 -10.46
N GLY A 61 -3.73 13.88 -10.93
CA GLY A 61 -3.06 13.33 -12.13
C GLY A 61 -1.59 12.96 -11.92
N ARG A 62 -1.00 13.19 -10.73
CA ARG A 62 0.42 12.87 -10.48
C ARG A 62 0.65 11.36 -10.49
N ARG A 63 1.69 10.96 -11.21
CA ARG A 63 2.22 9.59 -11.21
C ARG A 63 3.14 9.38 -10.01
N GLY A 64 3.08 8.19 -9.42
CA GLY A 64 3.83 7.83 -8.23
C GLY A 64 2.97 7.91 -6.97
N ALA A 65 3.22 6.98 -6.07
CA ALA A 65 2.60 6.91 -4.76
C ALA A 65 3.60 6.50 -3.69
N ASP A 66 3.27 6.77 -2.43
CA ASP A 66 3.92 6.16 -1.28
C ASP A 66 3.04 5.01 -0.78
N VAL A 67 3.53 3.78 -0.97
CA VAL A 67 2.78 2.55 -0.61
C VAL A 67 3.21 2.08 0.77
N ARG A 68 2.24 1.91 1.66
CA ARG A 68 2.45 1.48 3.04
C ARG A 68 1.62 0.26 3.38
N LEU A 69 2.06 -0.46 4.40
CA LEU A 69 1.31 -1.56 5.01
C LEU A 69 0.05 -1.02 5.68
N HIS A 70 -1.10 -1.66 5.42
CA HIS A 70 -2.34 -1.39 6.14
C HIS A 70 -2.60 -2.48 7.16
N PHE A 71 -2.28 -2.18 8.42
CA PHE A 71 -2.60 -3.06 9.54
C PHE A 71 -4.10 -2.93 9.85
N PRO A 72 -4.86 -4.03 9.85
CA PRO A 72 -6.25 -3.98 10.30
C PRO A 72 -6.25 -3.45 11.75
N GLN A 73 -7.15 -2.51 12.05
CA GLN A 73 -7.30 -2.03 13.41
C GLN A 73 -7.46 -3.22 14.37
N ALA A 74 -6.64 -3.25 15.42
CA ALA A 74 -6.88 -4.18 16.51
C ALA A 74 -8.33 -3.98 16.96
N ARG A 75 -9.11 -5.06 17.02
CA ARG A 75 -10.42 -5.03 17.66
C ARG A 75 -10.17 -4.76 19.14
N MET A 76 -10.04 -3.48 19.54
CA MET A 76 -10.14 -3.11 20.94
C MET A 76 -11.51 -3.62 21.38
N GLY A 77 -11.49 -4.59 22.31
CA GLY A 77 -12.69 -5.28 22.77
C GLY A 77 -13.77 -4.27 23.11
N ALA A 78 -14.93 -4.41 22.48
CA ALA A 78 -16.14 -3.79 23.00
C ALA A 78 -16.33 -4.34 24.42
N ARG A 79 -16.20 -3.44 25.39
CA ARG A 79 -16.33 -3.73 26.81
C ARG A 79 -17.80 -3.89 27.18
#